data_AF-A0AB34R3U4-F1
#
_entry.id   AF-A0AB34R3U4-F1
#
_cell.length_a   1.000
_cell.length_b   1.000
_cell.length_c   1.000
_cell.angle_alpha   90.00
_cell.angle_beta   90.00
_cell.angle_gamma   90.00
#
_symmetry.space_group_name_H-M   'P 1'
#
loop_
_entity.id
_entity.type
_entity.pdbx_description
1 polymer ?
#
loop_
_entity_poly.entity_id
_entity_poly.type
_entity_poly.pdbx_seq_one_letter_code
_entity_poly.pdbx_strand_id
1 'polypeptide(L)'
;MSGFFGCVSRKECVADVFYGTDYHSHLGTKRAGMAFYNGQEFTRSIHSLESAYFRNKFEPELDKFKGSSLGIGVISDMESQPITVISHLGRFSVVVVGRIDNLDEIEKCFLSEKKHFAELSSSTVNQTEAVAMLINTGNTFKEGIENVYNRVKGSCSFLILTETGIYAARDKYGRTPIILGKNDNGYVVASESSSFTNLGYTIVRDLEPKEAIQISRDGITQVTTPGCRKQICSFLWVYYGYPSSYYEGINVEDARYRCGAAIAAHDNVEVDFAAGIPDSGVGHAIGYSNARKIPYKRPFVKYTPTWPRSFMPQNQSMRDLVAKMKLLPNEAFTKGARILFLDDSIVRGTQLKDNVVKLRECGVKEIHMRIACPPLVYPCVFLNFSSSRSNFDLFTRRVIRDLEGTSDLTEEILKPYTDPDSVQYKKMLEVMAQHLGLDSLKFQRLDDLVKAIGIPKEDLCTHCWDNSSYL
;
A
#
# COMPACT_ATOMS: atom_id res chain seq x y z
N MET A 1 2.54 -3.96 2.33
CA MET A 1 3.08 -2.91 1.43
C MET A 1 4.45 -2.48 1.97
N SER A 2 5.36 -1.95 1.14
CA SER A 2 6.59 -1.36 1.67
C SER A 2 6.55 0.15 1.49
N GLY A 3 7.36 0.88 2.26
CA GLY A 3 7.53 2.32 2.08
C GLY A 3 8.95 2.74 2.44
N PHE A 4 9.49 3.72 1.74
CA PHE A 4 10.82 4.26 2.02
C PHE A 4 10.77 5.74 2.35
N PHE A 5 11.86 6.21 2.96
CA PHE A 5 12.18 7.60 3.17
C PHE A 5 13.66 7.82 2.87
N GLY A 6 14.00 8.90 2.16
CA GLY A 6 15.36 9.31 1.89
C GLY A 6 15.55 10.79 2.20
N CYS A 7 16.72 11.15 2.74
CA CYS A 7 17.05 12.53 3.07
C CYS A 7 18.44 12.89 2.54
N VAL A 8 18.51 14.07 1.94
CA VAL A 8 19.76 14.76 1.58
C VAL A 8 19.73 16.13 2.23
N SER A 9 20.62 16.35 3.19
CA SER A 9 20.64 17.57 3.99
C SER A 9 22.03 18.19 4.04
N ARG A 10 22.08 19.50 4.27
CA ARG A 10 23.31 20.25 4.62
C ARG A 10 23.69 20.09 6.10
N LYS A 11 22.80 19.50 6.91
CA LYS A 11 23.01 19.14 8.32
C LYS A 11 22.89 17.64 8.51
N GLU A 12 23.20 17.17 9.72
CA GLU A 12 22.90 15.79 10.12
C GLU A 12 21.41 15.50 9.92
N CYS A 13 21.07 14.36 9.32
CA CYS A 13 19.70 13.96 8.96
C CYS A 13 19.29 12.60 9.54
N VAL A 14 19.98 12.13 10.58
CA VAL A 14 19.69 10.83 11.21
C VAL A 14 18.27 10.80 11.75
N ALA A 15 17.86 11.85 12.46
CA ALA A 15 16.51 11.98 13.00
C ALA A 15 15.45 12.05 11.89
N ASP A 16 15.72 12.77 10.80
CA ASP A 16 14.81 12.86 9.65
C ASP A 16 14.54 11.50 9.04
N VAL A 17 15.60 10.72 8.76
CA VAL A 17 15.46 9.39 8.16
C VAL A 17 14.82 8.40 9.15
N PHE A 18 15.20 8.45 10.42
CA PHE A 18 14.63 7.59 11.47
C PHE A 18 13.13 7.81 11.64
N TYR A 19 12.71 9.04 11.95
CA TYR A 19 11.30 9.34 12.13
C TYR A 19 10.55 9.24 10.80
N GLY A 20 11.11 9.76 9.70
CA GLY A 20 10.51 9.67 8.37
C GLY A 20 10.20 8.23 7.96
N THR A 21 11.10 7.29 8.25
CA THR A 21 10.85 5.86 8.03
C THR A 21 9.77 5.32 8.98
N ASP A 22 9.80 5.67 10.26
CA ASP A 22 8.79 5.24 11.27
C ASP A 22 7.36 5.65 10.89
N TYR A 23 7.16 6.83 10.28
CA TYR A 23 5.85 7.28 9.78
C TYR A 23 5.24 6.33 8.73
N HIS A 24 6.06 5.50 8.07
CA HIS A 24 5.61 4.52 7.09
C HIS A 24 5.33 3.14 7.70
N SER A 25 5.34 3.00 9.04
CA SER A 25 5.11 1.72 9.73
C SER A 25 3.76 1.07 9.42
N HIS A 26 2.77 1.82 8.93
CA HIS A 26 1.48 1.27 8.52
C HIS A 26 1.53 0.51 7.19
N LEU A 27 2.60 0.69 6.42
CA LEU A 27 2.77 0.08 5.11
C LEU A 27 3.23 -1.37 5.24
N GLY A 28 4.19 -1.68 6.11
CA GLY A 28 4.75 -3.03 6.25
C GLY A 28 4.97 -3.46 7.70
N THR A 29 4.98 -4.77 7.94
CA THR A 29 4.99 -5.32 9.31
C THR A 29 6.08 -6.37 9.56
N LYS A 30 6.95 -6.65 8.57
CA LYS A 30 7.91 -7.75 8.68
C LYS A 30 9.30 -7.28 9.03
N ARG A 31 9.82 -6.31 8.29
CA ARG A 31 11.21 -5.86 8.42
C ARG A 31 11.31 -4.37 8.26
N ALA A 32 12.42 -3.83 8.70
CA ALA A 32 12.82 -2.48 8.38
C ALA A 32 14.33 -2.38 8.36
N GLY A 33 14.83 -1.32 7.74
CA GLY A 33 16.24 -1.03 7.73
C GLY A 33 16.53 0.43 7.41
N MET A 34 17.72 0.86 7.78
CA MET A 34 18.27 2.16 7.45
C MET A 34 19.71 2.01 6.95
N ALA A 35 20.11 2.85 6.02
CA ALA A 35 21.47 2.99 5.55
C ALA A 35 21.83 4.47 5.46
N PHE A 36 23.04 4.81 5.90
CA PHE A 36 23.56 6.17 5.92
C PHE A 36 24.97 6.22 5.36
N TYR A 37 25.34 7.39 4.86
CA TYR A 37 26.71 7.74 4.51
C TYR A 37 27.15 8.96 5.31
N ASN A 38 28.28 8.85 6.01
CA ASN A 38 28.81 9.92 6.87
C ASN A 38 29.94 10.75 6.22
N GLY A 39 30.21 10.55 4.93
CA GLY A 39 31.35 11.17 4.23
C GLY A 39 32.60 10.28 4.15
N GLN A 40 32.60 9.12 4.82
CA GLN A 40 33.70 8.16 4.79
C GLN A 40 33.21 6.73 4.58
N GLU A 41 32.18 6.32 5.31
CA GLU A 41 31.67 4.94 5.29
C GLU A 41 30.16 4.87 5.17
N PHE A 42 29.71 3.73 4.64
CA PHE A 42 28.31 3.33 4.63
C PHE A 42 28.04 2.48 5.86
N THR A 43 27.06 2.89 6.66
CA THR A 43 26.58 2.15 7.82
C THR A 43 25.13 1.75 7.59
N ARG A 44 24.80 0.48 7.81
CA ARG A 44 23.42 -0.01 7.68
C ARG A 44 22.99 -0.84 8.89
N SER A 45 21.70 -0.84 9.18
CA SER A 45 21.08 -1.76 10.14
C SER A 45 19.74 -2.27 9.60
N ILE A 46 19.42 -3.53 9.87
CA ILE A 46 18.20 -4.20 9.43
C ILE A 46 17.66 -5.03 10.59
N HIS A 47 16.37 -4.88 10.89
CA HIS A 47 15.71 -5.64 11.94
C HIS A 47 14.39 -6.26 11.45
N SER A 48 14.01 -7.38 12.06
CA SER A 48 12.63 -7.86 12.00
C SER A 48 11.75 -7.01 12.91
N LEU A 49 10.57 -6.63 12.40
CA LEU A 49 9.51 -5.93 13.11
C LEU A 49 8.41 -6.89 13.62
N GLU A 50 8.51 -8.18 13.31
CA GLU A 50 7.47 -9.16 13.65
C GLU A 50 7.27 -9.34 15.16
N SER A 51 8.25 -8.90 15.96
CA SER A 51 8.25 -9.03 17.42
C SER A 51 8.37 -7.69 18.17
N ALA A 52 8.64 -6.57 17.49
CA ALA A 52 8.73 -5.26 18.15
C ALA A 52 8.56 -4.10 17.17
N TYR A 53 8.23 -2.92 17.72
CA TYR A 53 8.14 -1.67 16.96
C TYR A 53 9.47 -1.23 16.37
N PHE A 54 9.39 -0.49 15.27
CA PHE A 54 10.52 0.13 14.59
C PHE A 54 11.41 0.91 15.57
N ARG A 55 10.85 1.88 16.31
CA ARG A 55 11.64 2.71 17.24
C ARG A 55 12.43 1.88 18.24
N ASN A 56 11.78 0.92 18.91
CA ASN A 56 12.43 0.07 19.91
C ASN A 56 13.61 -0.72 19.35
N LYS A 57 13.59 -1.06 18.06
CA LYS A 57 14.69 -1.78 17.39
C LYS A 57 15.85 -0.86 17.02
N PHE A 58 15.55 0.35 16.53
CA PHE A 58 16.55 1.23 15.92
C PHE A 58 17.08 2.34 16.85
N GLU A 59 16.31 2.76 17.85
CA GLU A 59 16.69 3.82 18.79
C GLU A 59 18.03 3.54 19.51
N PRO A 60 18.32 2.31 19.98
CA PRO A 60 19.63 1.98 20.58
C PRO A 60 20.82 2.06 19.61
N GLU A 61 20.57 2.12 18.30
CA GLU A 61 21.61 2.10 17.27
C GLU A 61 21.86 3.47 16.63
N LEU A 62 21.12 4.52 17.02
CA LEU A 62 21.17 5.83 16.36
C LEU A 62 22.57 6.46 16.39
N ASP A 63 23.32 6.25 17.47
CA ASP A 63 24.69 6.77 17.58
C ASP A 63 25.62 6.25 16.49
N LYS A 64 25.34 5.07 15.91
CA LYS A 64 26.13 4.48 14.80
C LYS A 64 26.00 5.29 13.50
N PHE A 65 24.95 6.10 13.37
CA PHE A 65 24.65 6.89 12.16
C PHE A 65 25.04 8.37 12.32
N LYS A 66 25.60 8.74 13.48
CA LYS A 66 25.91 10.14 13.81
C LYS A 66 26.82 10.79 12.76
N GLY A 67 26.55 12.06 12.47
CA GLY A 67 27.27 12.85 11.47
C GLY A 67 26.81 12.61 10.02
N SER A 68 25.88 11.69 9.78
CA SER A 68 25.37 11.45 8.44
C SER A 68 24.39 12.52 7.97
N SER A 69 24.64 13.04 6.77
CA SER A 69 23.78 14.02 6.10
C SER A 69 23.05 13.43 4.88
N LEU A 70 23.31 12.15 4.58
CA LEU A 70 22.68 11.38 3.53
C LEU A 70 22.21 10.06 4.14
N GLY A 71 20.95 9.71 3.93
CA GLY A 71 20.43 8.44 4.41
C GLY A 71 19.14 8.03 3.74
N ILE A 72 18.92 6.72 3.71
CA ILE A 72 17.70 6.08 3.26
C ILE A 72 17.22 5.09 4.32
N GLY A 73 15.91 4.96 4.46
CA GLY A 73 15.27 3.97 5.31
C GLY A 73 14.06 3.36 4.64
N VAL A 74 13.69 2.17 5.08
CA VAL A 74 12.60 1.38 4.51
C VAL A 74 11.85 0.61 5.59
N ILE A 75 10.53 0.63 5.51
CA ILE A 75 9.63 -0.34 6.13
C ILE A 75 9.27 -1.37 5.04
N SER A 76 9.54 -2.65 5.31
CA SER A 76 9.34 -3.75 4.38
C SER A 76 8.32 -4.76 4.90
N ASP A 77 7.44 -5.21 4.01
CA ASP A 77 6.47 -6.27 4.29
C ASP A 77 6.94 -7.67 3.89
N MET A 78 8.18 -7.77 3.41
CA MET A 78 8.75 -8.97 2.82
C MET A 78 10.23 -9.09 3.21
N GLU A 79 11.14 -8.80 2.30
CA GLU A 79 12.58 -9.09 2.39
C GLU A 79 13.40 -8.06 3.17
N SER A 80 14.61 -8.47 3.56
CA SER A 80 15.60 -7.60 4.20
C SER A 80 16.10 -6.56 3.22
N GLN A 81 16.06 -5.29 3.61
CA GLN A 81 16.66 -4.18 2.88
C GLN A 81 16.97 -3.07 3.89
N PRO A 82 17.94 -2.17 3.64
CA PRO A 82 18.66 -1.93 2.37
C PRO A 82 19.74 -2.96 2.00
N ILE A 83 19.99 -3.15 0.70
CA ILE A 83 21.13 -3.93 0.17
C ILE A 83 22.26 -2.98 -0.20
N THR A 84 23.46 -3.21 0.34
CA THR A 84 24.65 -2.40 0.04
C THR A 84 25.62 -3.22 -0.78
N VAL A 85 26.08 -2.64 -1.89
CA VAL A 85 26.98 -3.31 -2.84
C VAL A 85 28.22 -2.47 -3.09
N ILE A 86 29.32 -3.15 -3.43
CA ILE A 86 30.54 -2.54 -3.96
C ILE A 86 30.64 -2.97 -5.42
N SER A 87 30.69 -2.01 -6.34
CA SER A 87 30.77 -2.32 -7.76
C SER A 87 31.58 -1.30 -8.55
N HIS A 88 31.65 -1.47 -9.88
CA HIS A 88 32.29 -0.50 -10.78
C HIS A 88 31.57 0.86 -10.82
N LEU A 89 30.33 0.95 -10.34
CA LEU A 89 29.61 2.21 -10.14
C LEU A 89 29.98 2.90 -8.81
N GLY A 90 30.85 2.29 -8.01
CA GLY A 90 31.17 2.70 -6.66
C GLY A 90 30.40 1.93 -5.60
N ARG A 91 30.40 2.47 -4.37
CA ARG A 91 29.63 1.93 -3.25
C ARG A 91 28.24 2.56 -3.22
N PHE A 92 27.20 1.75 -3.13
CA PHE A 92 25.83 2.25 -3.01
C PHE A 92 24.93 1.31 -2.22
N SER A 93 23.85 1.87 -1.66
CA SER A 93 22.79 1.12 -0.99
C SER A 93 21.46 1.31 -1.71
N VAL A 94 20.66 0.24 -1.82
CA VAL A 94 19.38 0.24 -2.52
C VAL A 94 18.25 -0.17 -1.58
N VAL A 95 17.10 0.51 -1.71
CA VAL A 95 15.80 0.09 -1.16
C VAL A 95 14.77 0.05 -2.28
N VAL A 96 13.85 -0.91 -2.22
CA VAL A 96 12.84 -1.17 -3.25
C VAL A 96 11.45 -1.23 -2.63
N VAL A 97 10.50 -0.58 -3.31
CA VAL A 97 9.06 -0.69 -3.08
C VAL A 97 8.41 -1.10 -4.39
N GLY A 98 7.78 -2.28 -4.41
CA GLY A 98 7.11 -2.80 -5.60
C GLY A 98 6.81 -4.29 -5.53
N ARG A 99 6.53 -4.87 -6.69
CA ARG A 99 6.42 -6.31 -6.93
C ARG A 99 7.07 -6.63 -8.27
N ILE A 100 8.09 -7.47 -8.24
CA ILE A 100 8.77 -8.00 -9.42
C ILE A 100 8.14 -9.35 -9.75
N ASP A 101 7.22 -9.35 -10.71
CA ASP A 101 6.43 -10.55 -11.07
C ASP A 101 7.27 -11.59 -11.83
N ASN A 102 8.31 -11.13 -12.54
CA ASN A 102 9.24 -11.98 -13.27
C ASN A 102 10.59 -12.20 -12.54
N LEU A 103 10.57 -12.25 -11.21
CA LEU A 103 11.78 -12.45 -10.42
C LEU A 103 12.53 -13.74 -10.82
N ASP A 104 11.80 -14.85 -11.01
CA ASP A 104 12.37 -16.14 -11.42
C ASP A 104 13.06 -16.07 -12.80
N GLU A 105 12.55 -15.22 -13.72
CA GLU A 105 13.19 -14.99 -15.03
C GLU A 105 14.52 -14.24 -14.85
N ILE A 106 14.53 -13.21 -14.01
CA ILE A 106 15.72 -12.39 -13.71
C ILE A 106 16.78 -13.23 -12.99
N GLU A 107 16.37 -14.04 -12.01
CA GLU A 107 17.23 -14.99 -11.30
C GLU A 107 17.93 -15.94 -12.28
N LYS A 108 17.15 -16.66 -13.11
CA LYS A 108 17.70 -17.61 -14.09
C LYS A 108 18.69 -16.96 -15.05
N CYS A 109 18.40 -15.72 -15.48
CA CYS A 109 19.31 -14.96 -16.35
C CYS A 109 20.64 -14.66 -15.66
N PHE A 110 20.63 -14.23 -14.40
CA PHE A 110 21.89 -13.94 -13.70
C PHE A 110 22.67 -15.21 -13.36
N LEU A 111 21.99 -16.29 -12.97
CA LEU A 111 22.64 -17.58 -12.71
C LEU A 111 23.27 -18.18 -13.97
N SER A 112 22.64 -18.03 -15.16
CA SER A 112 23.23 -18.51 -16.43
C SER A 112 24.47 -17.72 -16.84
N GLU A 113 24.55 -16.44 -16.45
CA GLU A 113 25.75 -15.59 -16.56
C GLU A 113 26.82 -15.89 -15.50
N LYS A 114 26.61 -16.92 -14.66
CA LYS A 114 27.50 -17.30 -13.53
C LYS A 114 27.63 -16.20 -12.47
N LYS A 115 26.64 -15.32 -12.35
CA LYS A 115 26.50 -14.41 -11.21
C LYS A 115 25.80 -15.14 -10.06
N HIS A 116 25.99 -14.67 -8.84
CA HIS A 116 25.37 -15.24 -7.65
C HIS A 116 24.59 -14.17 -6.87
N PHE A 117 23.68 -14.64 -6.04
CA PHE A 117 22.96 -13.86 -5.03
C PHE A 117 23.57 -14.17 -3.66
N ALA A 118 23.83 -13.15 -2.86
CA ALA A 118 24.55 -13.23 -1.59
C ALA A 118 23.66 -12.88 -0.38
N GLU A 119 22.49 -12.28 -0.57
CA GLU A 119 21.58 -11.98 0.54
C GLU A 119 20.81 -13.23 0.98
N LEU A 120 21.18 -13.76 2.15
CA LEU A 120 20.73 -15.07 2.65
C LEU A 120 19.58 -14.99 3.68
N SER A 121 18.93 -13.84 3.87
CA SER A 121 17.85 -13.73 4.87
C SER A 121 16.62 -14.61 4.60
N SER A 122 16.52 -15.22 3.42
CA SER A 122 15.55 -16.26 3.06
C SER A 122 16.16 -17.28 2.09
N SER A 123 15.56 -18.47 1.96
CA SER A 123 15.94 -19.48 0.95
C SER A 123 15.50 -19.11 -0.48
N THR A 124 15.03 -17.89 -0.70
CA THR A 124 14.58 -17.34 -1.98
C THR A 124 15.37 -16.07 -2.30
N VAL A 125 15.53 -15.76 -3.58
CA VAL A 125 16.23 -14.55 -4.04
C VAL A 125 15.58 -13.29 -3.46
N ASN A 126 16.41 -12.41 -2.92
CA ASN A 126 15.99 -11.10 -2.44
C ASN A 126 15.69 -10.17 -3.64
N GLN A 127 14.47 -9.65 -3.72
CA GLN A 127 14.05 -8.74 -4.81
C GLN A 127 14.90 -7.47 -4.89
N THR A 128 15.31 -6.93 -3.74
CA THR A 128 16.18 -5.74 -3.68
C THR A 128 17.58 -6.06 -4.21
N GLU A 129 18.11 -7.24 -3.94
CA GLU A 129 19.40 -7.67 -4.49
C GLU A 129 19.32 -7.85 -6.01
N ALA A 130 18.25 -8.45 -6.54
CA ALA A 130 18.04 -8.54 -7.98
C ALA A 130 18.00 -7.16 -8.65
N VAL A 131 17.37 -6.17 -8.02
CA VAL A 131 17.37 -4.77 -8.50
C VAL A 131 18.78 -4.17 -8.44
N ALA A 132 19.52 -4.36 -7.35
CA ALA A 132 20.90 -3.90 -7.24
C ALA A 132 21.79 -4.52 -8.34
N MET A 133 21.60 -5.79 -8.68
CA MET A 133 22.31 -6.46 -9.77
C MET A 133 21.93 -5.91 -11.15
N LEU A 134 20.65 -5.59 -11.39
CA LEU A 134 20.19 -4.96 -12.63
C LEU A 134 20.77 -3.55 -12.80
N ILE A 135 20.83 -2.77 -11.72
CA ILE A 135 21.52 -1.48 -11.71
C ILE A 135 22.99 -1.68 -12.08
N ASN A 136 23.60 -2.71 -11.50
CA ASN A 136 24.99 -3.05 -11.71
C ASN A 136 25.32 -3.65 -13.10
N THR A 137 24.34 -3.85 -13.99
CA THR A 137 24.66 -4.17 -15.39
C THR A 137 24.85 -2.93 -16.27
N GLY A 138 24.52 -1.73 -15.79
CA GLY A 138 24.75 -0.48 -16.51
C GLY A 138 26.16 0.08 -16.29
N ASN A 139 26.68 0.87 -17.23
CA ASN A 139 27.96 1.58 -17.08
C ASN A 139 27.82 2.85 -16.21
N THR A 140 26.60 3.35 -16.07
CA THR A 140 26.24 4.49 -15.22
C THR A 140 24.98 4.18 -14.41
N PHE A 141 24.71 4.94 -13.34
CA PHE A 141 23.44 4.81 -12.60
C PHE A 141 22.22 5.04 -13.50
N LYS A 142 22.31 5.95 -14.48
CA LYS A 142 21.23 6.17 -15.46
C LYS A 142 20.93 4.89 -16.24
N GLU A 143 21.95 4.28 -16.85
CA GLU A 143 21.79 3.03 -17.60
C GLU A 143 21.30 1.89 -16.70
N GLY A 144 21.81 1.81 -15.46
CA GLY A 144 21.36 0.84 -14.47
C GLY A 144 19.87 1.00 -14.11
N ILE A 145 19.41 2.23 -13.92
CA ILE A 145 18.00 2.56 -13.69
C ILE A 145 17.15 2.16 -14.90
N GLU A 146 17.59 2.49 -16.12
CA GLU A 146 16.92 2.11 -17.36
C GLU A 146 16.84 0.59 -17.54
N ASN A 147 17.85 -0.16 -17.13
CA ASN A 147 17.81 -1.63 -17.12
C ASN A 147 16.69 -2.17 -16.22
N VAL A 148 16.50 -1.59 -15.03
CA VAL A 148 15.39 -1.97 -14.13
C VAL A 148 14.05 -1.70 -14.82
N TYR A 149 13.86 -0.52 -15.41
CA TYR A 149 12.62 -0.16 -16.12
C TYR A 149 12.30 -1.07 -17.31
N ASN A 150 13.33 -1.58 -17.99
CA ASN A 150 13.16 -2.39 -19.19
C ASN A 150 12.97 -3.88 -18.89
N ARG A 151 13.53 -4.39 -17.77
CA ARG A 151 13.55 -5.82 -17.46
C ARG A 151 12.52 -6.26 -16.43
N VAL A 152 12.10 -5.39 -15.52
CA VAL A 152 11.11 -5.73 -14.49
C VAL A 152 9.70 -5.72 -15.09
N LYS A 153 8.98 -6.83 -14.93
CA LYS A 153 7.52 -6.93 -15.10
C LYS A 153 6.86 -6.75 -13.73
N GLY A 154 5.82 -5.93 -13.64
CA GLY A 154 5.18 -5.54 -12.38
C GLY A 154 5.41 -4.07 -12.05
N SER A 155 5.83 -3.75 -10.83
CA SER A 155 6.24 -2.40 -10.44
C SER A 155 7.50 -2.41 -9.58
N CYS A 156 8.35 -1.40 -9.74
CA CYS A 156 9.59 -1.26 -8.97
C CYS A 156 9.99 0.21 -8.89
N SER A 157 9.68 0.84 -7.76
CA SER A 157 10.22 2.13 -7.37
C SER A 157 11.32 1.91 -6.35
N PHE A 158 12.39 2.69 -6.43
CA PHE A 158 13.56 2.46 -5.60
C PHE A 158 14.35 3.73 -5.34
N LEU A 159 15.12 3.71 -4.24
CA LEU A 159 16.12 4.71 -3.94
C LEU A 159 17.52 4.09 -4.02
N ILE A 160 18.50 4.85 -4.50
CA ILE A 160 19.92 4.50 -4.46
C ILE A 160 20.64 5.57 -3.64
N LEU A 161 21.19 5.20 -2.49
CA LEU A 161 22.10 6.05 -1.72
C LEU A 161 23.53 5.87 -2.25
N THR A 162 24.17 6.97 -2.61
CA THR A 162 25.59 7.02 -3.01
C THR A 162 26.36 7.99 -2.12
N GLU A 163 27.67 8.10 -2.34
CA GLU A 163 28.52 9.06 -1.62
C GLU A 163 28.18 10.53 -1.95
N THR A 164 27.52 10.78 -3.09
CA THR A 164 27.23 12.12 -3.61
C THR A 164 25.78 12.54 -3.46
N GLY A 165 24.87 11.62 -3.15
CA GLY A 165 23.44 11.92 -3.03
C GLY A 165 22.54 10.69 -3.06
N ILE A 166 21.27 10.94 -3.39
CA ILE A 166 20.25 9.91 -3.52
C ILE A 166 19.67 9.96 -4.93
N TYR A 167 19.64 8.83 -5.63
CA TYR A 167 18.79 8.67 -6.80
C TYR A 167 17.42 8.19 -6.34
N ALA A 168 16.36 8.87 -6.78
CA ALA A 168 14.98 8.44 -6.58
C ALA A 168 14.38 8.10 -7.94
N ALA A 169 13.98 6.84 -8.14
CA ALA A 169 13.51 6.31 -9.41
C ALA A 169 12.10 5.73 -9.27
N ARG A 170 11.11 6.40 -9.89
CA ARG A 170 9.72 5.94 -9.89
C ARG A 170 9.49 4.89 -10.98
N ASP A 171 8.66 3.90 -10.69
CA ASP A 171 8.38 2.80 -11.61
C ASP A 171 7.80 3.27 -12.95
N LYS A 172 7.90 2.40 -13.97
CA LYS A 172 7.60 2.70 -15.38
C LYS A 172 6.24 3.36 -15.64
N TYR A 173 5.21 3.00 -14.87
CA TYR A 173 3.86 3.55 -15.00
C TYR A 173 3.41 4.35 -13.77
N GLY A 174 4.32 4.61 -12.82
CA GLY A 174 4.00 5.34 -11.59
C GLY A 174 2.97 4.63 -10.70
N ARG A 175 2.94 3.29 -10.69
CA ARG A 175 2.05 2.46 -9.86
C ARG A 175 2.17 2.80 -8.37
N THR A 176 3.40 3.06 -7.95
CA THR A 176 3.78 3.44 -6.59
C THR A 176 4.16 4.92 -6.54
N PRO A 177 3.87 5.62 -5.43
CA PRO A 177 4.20 7.02 -5.26
C PRO A 177 5.67 7.22 -4.85
N ILE A 178 6.28 8.31 -5.36
CA ILE A 178 7.48 8.92 -4.78
C ILE A 178 7.22 10.41 -4.72
N ILE A 179 7.22 10.97 -3.52
CA ILE A 179 6.90 12.38 -3.26
C ILE A 179 8.17 13.08 -2.83
N LEU A 180 8.49 14.19 -3.48
CA LEU A 180 9.61 15.06 -3.15
C LEU A 180 9.14 16.15 -2.16
N GLY A 181 9.86 16.29 -1.06
CA GLY A 181 9.70 17.35 -0.07
C GLY A 181 10.97 18.18 0.08
N LYS A 182 10.85 19.40 0.60
CA LYS A 182 11.99 20.27 0.89
C LYS A 182 11.79 21.09 2.15
N ASN A 183 12.91 21.51 2.74
CA ASN A 183 12.99 22.56 3.76
C ASN A 183 14.23 23.42 3.48
N ASP A 184 14.60 24.30 4.41
CA ASP A 184 15.76 25.20 4.24
C ASP A 184 17.12 24.47 4.22
N ASN A 185 17.18 23.25 4.76
CA ASN A 185 18.42 22.48 4.89
C ASN A 185 18.63 21.47 3.75
N GLY A 186 17.57 21.05 3.04
CA GLY A 186 17.69 20.09 1.95
C GLY A 186 16.37 19.49 1.49
N TYR A 187 16.46 18.25 0.99
CA TYR A 187 15.38 17.55 0.30
C TYR A 187 15.14 16.17 0.90
N VAL A 188 13.88 15.74 0.82
CA VAL A 188 13.46 14.38 1.19
C VAL A 188 12.65 13.76 0.07
N VAL A 189 12.73 12.44 -0.04
CA VAL A 189 11.84 11.65 -0.89
C VAL A 189 11.18 10.57 -0.05
N ALA A 190 9.88 10.37 -0.23
CA ALA A 190 9.13 9.40 0.55
C ALA A 190 8.04 8.72 -0.28
N SER A 191 7.64 7.53 0.16
CA SER A 191 6.44 6.88 -0.39
C SER A 191 5.16 7.60 0.02
N GLU A 192 5.14 8.30 1.16
CA GLU A 192 4.00 9.10 1.62
C GLU A 192 4.41 10.44 2.21
N SER A 193 3.56 11.45 2.02
CA SER A 193 3.78 12.80 2.55
C SER A 193 3.41 12.96 4.03
N SER A 194 2.84 11.94 4.68
CA SER A 194 2.37 12.00 6.08
C SER A 194 3.45 12.40 7.08
N SER A 195 4.72 12.13 6.76
CA SER A 195 5.89 12.51 7.56
C SER A 195 6.29 13.99 7.42
N PHE A 196 5.95 14.64 6.31
CA PHE A 196 6.58 15.90 5.92
C PHE A 196 6.26 17.04 6.89
N THR A 197 4.98 17.29 7.17
CA THR A 197 4.55 18.40 8.01
C THR A 197 5.22 18.40 9.38
N ASN A 198 5.24 17.24 10.05
CA ASN A 198 5.80 17.13 11.41
C ASN A 198 7.33 17.13 11.44
N LEU A 199 7.98 16.81 10.31
CA LEU A 199 9.43 16.92 10.14
C LEU A 199 9.85 18.27 9.53
N GLY A 200 8.90 19.19 9.29
CA GLY A 200 9.18 20.53 8.78
C GLY A 200 9.49 20.60 7.28
N TYR A 201 9.03 19.62 6.49
CA TYR A 201 9.14 19.64 5.03
C TYR A 201 7.83 20.07 4.36
N THR A 202 7.94 20.82 3.28
CA THR A 202 6.83 21.12 2.37
C THR A 202 6.88 20.23 1.14
N ILE A 203 5.72 19.75 0.68
CA ILE A 203 5.62 19.00 -0.57
C ILE A 203 6.07 19.90 -1.73
N VAL A 204 6.94 19.38 -2.59
CA VAL A 204 7.36 20.02 -3.84
C VAL A 204 6.50 19.50 -4.99
N ARG A 205 6.51 18.17 -5.21
CA ARG A 205 5.73 17.46 -6.22
C ARG A 205 5.88 15.95 -6.07
N ASP A 206 4.98 15.20 -6.70
CA ASP A 206 5.20 13.80 -7.03
C ASP A 206 6.23 13.68 -8.18
N LEU A 207 7.04 12.61 -8.17
CA LEU A 207 7.86 12.25 -9.34
C LEU A 207 6.96 11.69 -10.43
N GLU A 208 7.21 11.95 -11.70
CA GLU A 208 6.41 11.41 -12.81
C GLU A 208 6.72 9.92 -13.10
N PRO A 209 5.84 9.19 -13.79
CA PRO A 209 6.11 7.80 -14.21
C PRO A 209 7.43 7.68 -14.96
N LYS A 210 8.24 6.65 -14.65
CA LYS A 210 9.58 6.42 -15.24
C LYS A 210 10.59 7.56 -15.00
N GLU A 211 10.25 8.55 -14.18
CA GLU A 211 11.17 9.61 -13.81
C GLU A 211 12.18 9.10 -12.77
N ALA A 212 13.44 9.42 -12.99
CA ALA A 212 14.49 9.34 -12.00
C ALA A 212 15.17 10.69 -11.86
N ILE A 213 15.43 11.08 -10.62
CA ILE A 213 16.17 12.27 -10.25
C ILE A 213 17.33 11.91 -9.34
N GLN A 214 18.41 12.68 -9.41
CA GLN A 214 19.47 12.67 -8.42
C GLN A 214 19.30 13.89 -7.52
N ILE A 215 19.28 13.66 -6.22
CA ILE A 215 19.20 14.68 -5.19
C ILE A 215 20.58 14.74 -4.53
N SER A 216 21.21 15.90 -4.55
CA SER A 216 22.48 16.17 -3.87
C SER A 216 22.34 17.40 -2.97
N ARG A 217 23.41 17.75 -2.25
CA ARG A 217 23.46 18.99 -1.45
C ARG A 217 23.38 20.26 -2.31
N ASP A 218 23.71 20.15 -3.60
CA ASP A 218 23.77 21.25 -4.56
C ASP A 218 22.44 21.45 -5.30
N GLY A 219 21.55 20.45 -5.27
CA GLY A 219 20.22 20.55 -5.88
C GLY A 219 19.72 19.22 -6.43
N ILE A 220 18.83 19.33 -7.42
CA ILE A 220 18.17 18.20 -8.07
C ILE A 220 18.54 18.19 -9.54
N THR A 221 18.99 17.03 -10.03
CA THR A 221 19.32 16.79 -11.44
C THR A 221 18.40 15.71 -11.98
N GLN A 222 17.80 15.93 -13.15
CA GLN A 222 17.03 14.90 -13.84
C GLN A 222 17.98 13.84 -14.42
N VAL A 223 17.66 12.57 -14.21
CA VAL A 223 18.49 11.42 -14.64
C VAL A 223 17.86 10.71 -15.83
N THR A 224 16.54 10.47 -15.77
CA THR A 224 15.76 9.92 -16.88
C THR A 224 14.62 10.86 -17.24
N THR A 225 14.17 10.80 -18.49
CA THR A 225 12.98 11.53 -18.93
C THR A 225 11.71 10.79 -18.47
N PRO A 226 10.71 11.50 -17.92
CA PRO A 226 9.40 10.92 -17.64
C PRO A 226 8.79 10.18 -18.83
N GLY A 227 8.03 9.13 -18.53
CA GLY A 227 7.17 8.43 -19.48
C GLY A 227 5.89 9.20 -19.79
N CYS A 228 5.18 8.78 -20.83
CA CYS A 228 3.91 9.40 -21.26
C CYS A 228 2.65 8.69 -20.76
N ARG A 229 2.79 7.58 -20.02
CA ARG A 229 1.67 6.80 -19.49
C ARG A 229 1.79 6.70 -17.98
N LYS A 230 0.73 7.07 -17.28
CA LYS A 230 0.58 6.94 -15.83
C LYS A 230 -0.53 5.93 -15.55
N GLN A 231 -0.39 5.13 -14.50
CA GLN A 231 -1.48 4.33 -13.95
C GLN A 231 -1.28 4.11 -12.45
N ILE A 232 -1.34 5.19 -11.66
CA ILE A 232 -1.13 5.15 -10.22
C ILE A 232 -2.18 4.27 -9.52
N CYS A 233 -1.81 3.57 -8.46
CA CYS A 233 -2.72 2.65 -7.81
C CYS A 233 -3.92 3.33 -7.13
N SER A 234 -5.13 3.06 -7.62
CA SER A 234 -6.38 3.56 -7.02
C SER A 234 -6.57 3.12 -5.56
N PHE A 235 -5.99 1.98 -5.18
CA PHE A 235 -6.05 1.46 -3.81
C PHE A 235 -5.32 2.33 -2.77
N LEU A 236 -4.49 3.29 -3.21
CA LEU A 236 -3.88 4.29 -2.34
C LEU A 236 -4.95 5.15 -1.66
N TRP A 237 -5.99 5.57 -2.38
CA TRP A 237 -7.09 6.36 -1.79
C TRP A 237 -8.13 5.50 -1.09
N VAL A 238 -8.40 4.30 -1.62
CA VAL A 238 -9.40 3.38 -1.05
C VAL A 238 -8.99 2.91 0.36
N TYR A 239 -7.74 2.45 0.53
CA TYR A 239 -7.31 1.74 1.74
C TYR A 239 -5.89 2.06 2.22
N TYR A 240 -4.87 2.01 1.35
CA TYR A 240 -3.48 1.99 1.81
C TYR A 240 -2.99 3.31 2.38
N GLY A 241 -3.35 4.40 1.73
CA GLY A 241 -2.83 5.71 2.04
C GLY A 241 -3.18 6.13 3.45
N TYR A 242 -2.21 6.76 4.11
CA TYR A 242 -2.48 7.42 5.37
C TYR A 242 -3.43 8.61 5.13
N PRO A 243 -4.45 8.84 5.98
CA PRO A 243 -5.47 9.88 5.78
C PRO A 243 -4.94 11.29 5.42
N SER A 244 -3.85 11.72 6.06
CA SER A 244 -3.25 13.04 5.82
C SER A 244 -2.31 13.09 4.61
N SER A 245 -2.01 11.96 3.98
CA SER A 245 -1.14 11.90 2.80
C SER A 245 -1.83 12.47 1.57
N TYR A 246 -1.00 12.95 0.65
CA TYR A 246 -1.40 13.39 -0.69
C TYR A 246 -0.69 12.50 -1.71
N TYR A 247 -1.41 12.12 -2.75
CA TYR A 247 -0.83 11.48 -3.94
C TYR A 247 -1.34 12.22 -5.16
N GLU A 248 -0.46 12.63 -6.06
CA GLU A 248 -0.83 13.39 -7.26
C GLU A 248 -1.67 14.64 -6.90
N GLY A 249 -1.33 15.30 -5.78
CA GLY A 249 -2.08 16.45 -5.26
C GLY A 249 -3.44 16.17 -4.64
N ILE A 250 -3.88 14.90 -4.56
CA ILE A 250 -5.17 14.52 -3.98
C ILE A 250 -5.00 13.94 -2.59
N ASN A 251 -5.66 14.56 -1.60
CA ASN A 251 -5.68 14.06 -0.24
C ASN A 251 -6.48 12.75 -0.12
N VAL A 252 -5.95 11.82 0.67
CA VAL A 252 -6.56 10.50 0.90
C VAL A 252 -7.90 10.61 1.62
N GLU A 253 -7.98 11.29 2.76
CA GLU A 253 -9.21 11.35 3.56
C GLU A 253 -10.35 12.06 2.82
N ASP A 254 -10.04 13.15 2.12
CA ASP A 254 -10.99 13.88 1.28
C ASP A 254 -11.54 13.01 0.14
N ALA A 255 -10.68 12.23 -0.55
CA ALA A 255 -11.13 11.27 -1.55
C ALA A 255 -12.07 10.20 -0.96
N ARG A 256 -11.80 9.72 0.28
CA ARG A 256 -12.69 8.80 1.00
C ARG A 256 -14.05 9.43 1.31
N TYR A 257 -14.08 10.71 1.68
CA TYR A 257 -15.35 11.42 1.92
C TYR A 257 -16.17 11.48 0.63
N ARG A 258 -15.52 11.78 -0.51
CA ARG A 258 -16.17 11.75 -1.82
C ARG A 258 -16.68 10.36 -2.21
N CYS A 259 -15.93 9.30 -1.89
CA CYS A 259 -16.38 7.92 -2.11
C CYS A 259 -17.65 7.60 -1.31
N GLY A 260 -17.66 7.94 -0.02
CA GLY A 260 -18.83 7.80 0.84
C GLY A 260 -20.07 8.55 0.32
N ALA A 261 -19.87 9.79 -0.13
CA ALA A 261 -20.93 10.61 -0.71
C ALA A 261 -21.47 10.03 -2.04
N ALA A 262 -20.61 9.45 -2.88
CA ALA A 262 -21.04 8.78 -4.10
C ALA A 262 -21.91 7.55 -3.80
N ILE A 263 -21.51 6.71 -2.83
CA ILE A 263 -22.32 5.56 -2.40
C ILE A 263 -23.69 6.03 -1.88
N ALA A 264 -23.71 7.11 -1.09
CA ALA A 264 -24.94 7.70 -0.55
C ALA A 264 -25.92 8.15 -1.64
N ALA A 265 -25.44 8.62 -2.79
CA ALA A 265 -26.29 9.07 -3.90
C ALA A 265 -27.12 7.93 -4.52
N HIS A 266 -26.67 6.68 -4.38
CA HIS A 266 -27.30 5.48 -4.95
C HIS A 266 -27.96 4.58 -3.89
N ASP A 267 -28.21 5.12 -2.69
CA ASP A 267 -28.69 4.32 -1.57
C ASP A 267 -29.89 4.93 -0.85
N ASN A 268 -30.94 4.12 -0.74
CA ASN A 268 -32.25 4.52 -0.21
C ASN A 268 -32.64 3.74 1.05
N VAL A 269 -31.70 2.99 1.64
CA VAL A 269 -31.98 2.22 2.86
C VAL A 269 -32.24 3.16 4.04
N GLU A 270 -33.21 2.79 4.88
CA GLU A 270 -33.51 3.48 6.12
C GLU A 270 -32.78 2.83 7.29
N VAL A 271 -31.88 3.58 7.92
CA VAL A 271 -31.06 3.12 9.05
C VAL A 271 -31.02 4.19 10.14
N ASP A 272 -30.66 3.79 11.34
CA ASP A 272 -30.64 4.70 12.49
C ASP A 272 -29.36 5.56 12.50
N PHE A 273 -28.26 5.04 11.95
CA PHE A 273 -26.99 5.76 11.76
C PHE A 273 -26.03 5.02 10.81
N ALA A 274 -25.01 5.74 10.33
CA ALA A 274 -23.87 5.16 9.62
C ALA A 274 -22.65 4.99 10.55
N ALA A 275 -21.81 4.01 10.23
CA ALA A 275 -20.60 3.68 10.95
C ALA A 275 -19.51 3.24 9.97
N GLY A 276 -18.24 3.45 10.33
CA GLY A 276 -17.11 2.90 9.58
C GLY A 276 -16.54 1.68 10.29
N ILE A 277 -16.14 0.66 9.56
CA ILE A 277 -15.26 -0.39 10.09
C ILE A 277 -13.86 0.25 10.30
N PRO A 278 -13.37 0.37 11.54
CA PRO A 278 -12.21 1.19 11.80
C PRO A 278 -10.88 0.50 11.42
N ASP A 279 -9.88 1.23 10.92
CA ASP A 279 -9.87 2.70 10.78
C ASP A 279 -10.17 3.17 9.34
N SER A 280 -9.95 2.34 8.33
CA SER A 280 -10.06 2.70 6.91
C SER A 280 -11.49 3.04 6.45
N GLY A 281 -12.50 2.36 7.00
CA GLY A 281 -13.91 2.64 6.70
C GLY A 281 -14.45 3.95 7.30
N VAL A 282 -13.70 4.60 8.20
CA VAL A 282 -14.16 5.80 8.92
C VAL A 282 -14.41 6.97 7.98
N GLY A 283 -13.45 7.29 7.09
CA GLY A 283 -13.61 8.43 6.19
C GLY A 283 -14.77 8.24 5.21
N HIS A 284 -14.90 7.03 4.67
CA HIS A 284 -16.03 6.64 3.83
C HIS A 284 -17.38 6.79 4.56
N ALA A 285 -17.46 6.37 5.82
CA ALA A 285 -18.68 6.50 6.63
C ALA A 285 -19.04 7.95 6.93
N ILE A 286 -18.06 8.81 7.21
CA ILE A 286 -18.27 10.25 7.43
C ILE A 286 -18.82 10.89 6.15
N GLY A 287 -18.22 10.60 5.00
CA GLY A 287 -18.72 11.07 3.70
C GLY A 287 -20.16 10.66 3.42
N TYR A 288 -20.47 9.38 3.65
CA TYR A 288 -21.82 8.83 3.49
C TYR A 288 -22.83 9.49 4.45
N SER A 289 -22.47 9.60 5.73
CA SER A 289 -23.29 10.21 6.79
C SER A 289 -23.62 11.67 6.47
N ASN A 290 -22.61 12.45 6.06
CA ASN A 290 -22.78 13.86 5.67
C ASN A 290 -23.74 14.01 4.49
N ALA A 291 -23.60 13.16 3.46
CA ALA A 291 -24.45 13.20 2.27
C ALA A 291 -25.90 12.76 2.55
N ARG A 292 -26.11 11.69 3.32
CA ARG A 292 -27.44 11.18 3.71
C ARG A 292 -28.11 11.98 4.83
N LYS A 293 -27.35 12.82 5.54
CA LYS A 293 -27.80 13.56 6.73
C LYS A 293 -28.32 12.65 7.85
N ILE A 294 -27.66 11.51 8.04
CA ILE A 294 -27.91 10.59 9.15
C ILE A 294 -26.74 10.66 10.14
N PRO A 295 -26.95 10.34 11.43
CA PRO A 295 -25.86 10.39 12.40
C PRO A 295 -24.71 9.46 12.01
N TYR A 296 -23.46 9.87 12.29
CA TYR A 296 -22.32 8.97 12.36
C TYR A 296 -22.14 8.52 13.82
N LYS A 297 -22.04 7.21 14.05
CA LYS A 297 -21.70 6.65 15.37
C LYS A 297 -20.62 5.59 15.26
N ARG A 298 -20.03 5.25 16.40
CA ARG A 298 -18.97 4.24 16.51
C ARG A 298 -19.46 3.02 17.30
N PRO A 299 -20.27 2.14 16.68
CA PRO A 299 -20.71 0.88 17.29
C PRO A 299 -19.56 -0.11 17.42
N PHE A 300 -18.46 0.10 16.70
CA PHE A 300 -17.18 -0.55 16.91
C PHE A 300 -16.09 0.47 17.24
N VAL A 301 -15.24 0.09 18.19
CA VAL A 301 -14.01 0.81 18.52
C VAL A 301 -12.85 -0.16 18.38
N LYS A 302 -11.81 0.25 17.66
CA LYS A 302 -10.58 -0.50 17.56
C LYS A 302 -9.77 -0.36 18.85
N TYR A 303 -9.38 -1.49 19.45
CA TYR A 303 -8.51 -1.52 20.62
C TYR A 303 -7.05 -1.39 20.18
N THR A 304 -6.60 -0.15 20.02
CA THR A 304 -5.27 0.21 19.51
C THR A 304 -4.09 0.14 20.51
N PRO A 305 -4.27 0.25 21.85
CA PRO A 305 -3.12 0.30 22.77
C PRO A 305 -2.20 -0.92 22.74
N THR A 306 -2.72 -2.12 22.44
CA THR A 306 -1.94 -3.36 22.49
C THR A 306 -1.77 -4.05 21.13
N TRP A 307 -2.51 -3.62 20.09
CA TRP A 307 -2.56 -4.33 18.80
C TRP A 307 -2.44 -3.42 17.56
N PRO A 308 -1.41 -2.55 17.48
CA PRO A 308 -1.12 -1.84 16.24
C PRO A 308 -0.71 -2.79 15.12
N ARG A 309 -0.81 -2.30 13.88
CA ARG A 309 -0.63 -3.08 12.65
C ARG A 309 0.72 -3.82 12.61
N SER A 310 1.78 -3.24 13.18
CA SER A 310 3.14 -3.77 13.16
C SER A 310 3.36 -5.06 13.97
N PHE A 311 2.45 -5.44 14.86
CA PHE A 311 2.56 -6.68 15.63
C PHE A 311 1.55 -7.71 15.13
N MET A 312 2.02 -8.74 14.43
CA MET A 312 1.20 -9.86 13.96
C MET A 312 1.78 -11.19 14.43
N PRO A 313 1.03 -11.98 15.22
CA PRO A 313 1.47 -13.32 15.63
C PRO A 313 1.70 -14.24 14.42
N GLN A 314 2.69 -15.13 14.50
CA GLN A 314 2.99 -16.09 13.44
C GLN A 314 2.00 -17.27 13.43
N ASN A 315 1.53 -17.69 14.60
CA ASN A 315 0.57 -18.78 14.73
C ASN A 315 -0.84 -18.34 14.29
N GLN A 316 -1.49 -19.12 13.43
CA GLN A 316 -2.85 -18.85 12.95
C GLN A 316 -3.87 -18.75 14.09
N SER A 317 -3.81 -19.63 15.09
CA SER A 317 -4.75 -19.60 16.23
C SER A 317 -4.63 -18.29 17.04
N MET A 318 -3.39 -17.81 17.21
CA MET A 318 -3.13 -16.51 17.85
C MET A 318 -3.57 -15.35 16.98
N ARG A 319 -3.45 -15.44 15.65
CA ARG A 319 -3.98 -14.42 14.72
C ARG A 319 -5.49 -14.30 14.82
N ASP A 320 -6.19 -15.43 14.86
CA ASP A 320 -7.65 -15.47 14.97
C ASP A 320 -8.10 -14.88 16.32
N LEU A 321 -7.41 -15.23 17.42
CA LEU A 321 -7.67 -14.64 18.73
C LEU A 321 -7.44 -13.12 18.75
N VAL A 322 -6.30 -12.67 18.22
CA VAL A 322 -5.97 -11.23 18.14
C VAL A 322 -6.99 -10.47 17.28
N ALA A 323 -7.45 -11.05 16.17
CA ALA A 323 -8.50 -10.45 15.35
C ALA A 323 -9.80 -10.26 16.14
N LYS A 324 -10.21 -11.25 16.94
CA LYS A 324 -11.38 -11.17 17.82
C LYS A 324 -11.25 -10.07 18.90
N MET A 325 -10.03 -9.82 19.37
CA MET A 325 -9.74 -8.82 20.40
C MET A 325 -9.64 -7.39 19.86
N LYS A 326 -9.38 -7.20 18.56
CA LYS A 326 -9.11 -5.88 17.97
C LYS A 326 -10.33 -4.96 17.89
N LEU A 327 -11.52 -5.50 17.67
CA LEU A 327 -12.74 -4.69 17.50
C LEU A 327 -13.69 -4.92 18.67
N LEU A 328 -13.93 -3.87 19.45
CA LEU A 328 -14.80 -3.89 20.61
C LEU A 328 -16.17 -3.30 20.24
N PRO A 329 -17.27 -4.07 20.36
CA PRO A 329 -18.61 -3.55 20.17
C PRO A 329 -18.95 -2.59 21.30
N ASN A 330 -19.63 -1.50 20.97
CA ASN A 330 -20.19 -0.56 21.92
C ASN A 330 -21.70 -0.82 22.05
N GLU A 331 -22.08 -1.59 23.07
CA GLU A 331 -23.46 -2.07 23.25
C GLU A 331 -24.49 -0.94 23.37
N ALA A 332 -24.07 0.25 23.83
CA ALA A 332 -24.92 1.44 23.88
C ALA A 332 -25.42 1.89 22.50
N PHE A 333 -24.77 1.45 21.42
CA PHE A 333 -25.13 1.78 20.04
C PHE A 333 -25.60 0.58 19.20
N THR A 334 -25.45 -0.66 19.66
CA THR A 334 -25.77 -1.85 18.84
C THR A 334 -27.17 -2.40 19.05
N LYS A 335 -27.65 -2.46 20.30
CA LYS A 335 -28.89 -3.19 20.63
C LYS A 335 -30.13 -2.60 19.94
N GLY A 336 -30.81 -3.42 19.14
CA GLY A 336 -32.02 -3.07 18.40
C GLY A 336 -31.80 -2.12 17.21
N ALA A 337 -30.55 -1.68 16.96
CA ALA A 337 -30.26 -0.70 15.95
C ALA A 337 -30.24 -1.29 14.53
N ARG A 338 -30.62 -0.49 13.55
CA ARG A 338 -30.39 -0.71 12.12
C ARG A 338 -29.18 0.11 11.71
N ILE A 339 -28.09 -0.55 11.36
CA ILE A 339 -26.79 0.10 11.17
C ILE A 339 -26.32 -0.09 9.74
N LEU A 340 -25.88 1.01 9.12
CA LEU A 340 -25.13 0.97 7.87
C LEU A 340 -23.64 1.10 8.14
N PHE A 341 -22.87 0.11 7.74
CA PHE A 341 -21.43 0.08 7.84
C PHE A 341 -20.77 0.38 6.49
N LEU A 342 -19.74 1.22 6.51
CA LEU A 342 -18.79 1.39 5.41
C LEU A 342 -17.51 0.63 5.74
N ASP A 343 -17.04 -0.13 4.78
CA ASP A 343 -15.72 -0.77 4.80
C ASP A 343 -14.97 -0.44 3.49
N ASP A 344 -13.65 -0.55 3.49
CA ASP A 344 -12.85 -0.18 2.31
C ASP A 344 -12.94 -1.24 1.19
N SER A 345 -12.91 -2.52 1.54
CA SER A 345 -12.85 -3.61 0.59
C SER A 345 -13.27 -4.96 1.21
N ILE A 346 -13.64 -5.92 0.36
CA ILE A 346 -13.79 -7.33 0.78
C ILE A 346 -12.81 -8.18 -0.03
N VAL A 347 -11.69 -8.56 0.61
CA VAL A 347 -10.71 -9.48 0.00
C VAL A 347 -11.12 -10.93 0.21
N ARG A 348 -11.02 -11.43 1.46
CA ARG A 348 -11.35 -12.84 1.80
C ARG A 348 -12.72 -13.01 2.43
N GLY A 349 -13.32 -11.97 3.00
CA GLY A 349 -14.64 -12.00 3.64
C GLY A 349 -14.70 -12.65 5.03
N THR A 350 -13.67 -13.38 5.47
CA THR A 350 -13.67 -14.09 6.77
C THR A 350 -13.81 -13.13 7.96
N GLN A 351 -12.95 -12.12 8.03
CA GLN A 351 -12.98 -11.12 9.11
C GLN A 351 -14.33 -10.38 9.16
N LEU A 352 -14.89 -10.04 8.00
CA LEU A 352 -16.18 -9.38 7.94
C LEU A 352 -17.30 -10.30 8.45
N LYS A 353 -17.28 -11.58 8.07
CA LYS A 353 -18.24 -12.58 8.56
C LYS A 353 -18.20 -12.69 10.09
N ASP A 354 -17.00 -12.75 10.67
CA ASP A 354 -16.83 -12.83 12.13
C ASP A 354 -17.34 -11.57 12.84
N ASN A 355 -17.11 -10.39 12.24
CA ASN A 355 -17.64 -9.12 12.74
C ASN A 355 -19.18 -9.09 12.71
N VAL A 356 -19.80 -9.60 11.64
CA VAL A 356 -21.25 -9.68 11.52
C VAL A 356 -21.84 -10.59 12.59
N VAL A 357 -21.25 -11.77 12.83
CA VAL A 357 -21.67 -12.66 13.92
C VAL A 357 -21.65 -11.93 15.27
N LYS A 358 -20.54 -11.25 15.57
CA LYS A 358 -20.40 -10.47 16.82
C LYS A 358 -21.45 -9.36 16.96
N LEU A 359 -21.76 -8.64 15.87
CA LEU A 359 -22.81 -7.62 15.88
C LEU A 359 -24.19 -8.21 16.16
N ARG A 360 -24.51 -9.37 15.58
CA ARG A 360 -25.77 -10.08 15.85
C ARG A 360 -25.85 -10.51 17.32
N GLU A 361 -24.76 -11.04 17.89
CA GLU A 361 -24.67 -11.38 19.32
C GLU A 361 -24.90 -10.15 20.22
N CYS A 362 -24.42 -8.97 19.82
CA CYS A 362 -24.67 -7.69 20.49
C CYS A 362 -26.07 -7.09 20.22
N GLY A 363 -26.97 -7.84 19.59
CA GLY A 363 -28.37 -7.48 19.41
C GLY A 363 -28.66 -6.50 18.28
N VAL A 364 -27.78 -6.34 17.28
CA VAL A 364 -28.07 -5.49 16.11
C VAL A 364 -29.23 -6.06 15.29
N LYS A 365 -30.22 -5.22 15.00
CA LYS A 365 -31.45 -5.60 14.29
C LYS A 365 -31.20 -5.79 12.80
N GLU A 366 -30.56 -4.82 12.15
CA GLU A 366 -30.22 -4.87 10.72
C GLU A 366 -28.78 -4.37 10.51
N ILE A 367 -28.02 -5.08 9.68
CA ILE A 367 -26.62 -4.83 9.32
C ILE A 367 -26.56 -4.68 7.80
N HIS A 368 -26.43 -3.43 7.35
CA HIS A 368 -26.24 -3.09 5.94
C HIS A 368 -24.78 -2.77 5.69
N MET A 369 -24.16 -3.40 4.69
CA MET A 369 -22.75 -3.17 4.36
C MET A 369 -22.61 -2.43 3.04
N ARG A 370 -21.69 -1.46 3.01
CA ARG A 370 -21.32 -0.68 1.84
C ARG A 370 -19.80 -0.70 1.69
N ILE A 371 -19.31 -1.11 0.54
CA ILE A 371 -17.87 -1.28 0.29
C ILE A 371 -17.38 -0.17 -0.63
N ALA A 372 -16.36 0.57 -0.20
CA ALA A 372 -15.83 1.75 -0.90
C ALA A 372 -14.84 1.44 -2.04
N CYS A 373 -15.11 0.35 -2.73
CA CYS A 373 -14.53 0.00 -4.02
C CYS A 373 -15.46 -0.97 -4.76
N PRO A 374 -15.25 -1.24 -6.05
CA PRO A 374 -15.90 -2.37 -6.73
C PRO A 374 -15.44 -3.73 -6.16
N PRO A 375 -16.17 -4.83 -6.44
CA PRO A 375 -15.76 -6.18 -6.06
C PRO A 375 -14.39 -6.55 -6.63
N LEU A 376 -13.56 -7.23 -5.84
CA LEU A 376 -12.22 -7.64 -6.25
C LEU A 376 -12.27 -8.90 -7.10
N VAL A 377 -12.19 -8.74 -8.42
CA VAL A 377 -12.30 -9.84 -9.39
C VAL A 377 -10.93 -10.33 -9.82
N TYR A 378 -9.91 -9.48 -9.91
CA TYR A 378 -8.58 -9.85 -10.40
C TYR A 378 -7.52 -9.70 -9.29
N PRO A 379 -6.59 -10.66 -9.15
CA PRO A 379 -5.48 -10.49 -8.22
C PRO A 379 -4.57 -9.36 -8.70
N CYS A 380 -4.01 -8.58 -7.78
CA CYS A 380 -3.03 -7.57 -8.15
C CYS A 380 -1.73 -8.25 -8.62
N VAL A 381 -1.21 -7.86 -9.79
CA VAL A 381 0.12 -8.28 -10.29
C VAL A 381 1.18 -7.19 -10.15
N PHE A 382 0.79 -5.97 -9.77
CA PHE A 382 1.69 -4.82 -9.69
C PHE A 382 2.22 -4.58 -8.29
N LEU A 383 1.47 -4.94 -7.24
CA LEU A 383 1.76 -4.54 -5.87
C LEU A 383 1.48 -5.69 -4.90
N ASN A 384 2.35 -5.85 -3.90
CA ASN A 384 2.20 -6.84 -2.83
C ASN A 384 1.29 -6.31 -1.72
N PHE A 385 0.04 -6.03 -2.08
CA PHE A 385 -0.99 -5.46 -1.21
C PHE A 385 -1.86 -6.55 -0.56
N SER A 386 -2.24 -7.54 -1.34
CA SER A 386 -2.80 -8.79 -0.84
C SER A 386 -1.83 -9.90 -1.21
N SER A 387 -1.40 -10.70 -0.25
CA SER A 387 -0.56 -11.89 -0.49
C SER A 387 -1.37 -13.02 -1.12
N SER A 388 -2.20 -12.70 -2.12
CA SER A 388 -3.05 -13.63 -2.84
C SER A 388 -2.13 -14.61 -3.56
N ARG A 389 -2.17 -15.87 -3.16
CA ARG A 389 -1.44 -16.97 -3.82
C ARG A 389 -2.32 -17.68 -4.83
N SER A 390 -3.62 -17.43 -4.78
CA SER A 390 -4.63 -17.98 -5.67
C SER A 390 -5.65 -16.92 -6.05
N ASN A 391 -6.22 -17.04 -7.25
CA ASN A 391 -7.41 -16.27 -7.65
C ASN A 391 -8.56 -16.46 -6.65
N PHE A 392 -8.67 -17.66 -6.07
CA PHE A 392 -9.74 -18.02 -5.13
C PHE A 392 -9.49 -17.55 -3.68
N ASP A 393 -8.39 -16.87 -3.41
CA ASP A 393 -8.28 -16.12 -2.16
C ASP A 393 -9.29 -14.95 -2.15
N LEU A 394 -9.64 -14.43 -3.33
CA LEU A 394 -10.67 -13.41 -3.48
C LEU A 394 -12.06 -14.03 -3.27
N PHE A 395 -12.82 -13.47 -2.32
CA PHE A 395 -14.16 -13.93 -1.98
C PHE A 395 -15.11 -13.85 -3.18
N THR A 396 -15.04 -12.75 -3.92
CA THR A 396 -15.76 -12.54 -5.18
C THR A 396 -15.52 -13.68 -6.16
N ARG A 397 -14.26 -14.10 -6.40
CA ARG A 397 -13.92 -15.23 -7.28
C ARG A 397 -14.49 -16.56 -6.79
N ARG A 398 -14.54 -16.80 -5.48
CA ARG A 398 -15.16 -18.02 -4.93
C ARG A 398 -16.66 -18.04 -5.19
N VAL A 399 -17.34 -16.92 -5.00
CA VAL A 399 -18.79 -16.83 -5.27
C VAL A 399 -19.08 -17.00 -6.76
N ILE A 400 -18.28 -16.38 -7.65
CA ILE A 400 -18.44 -16.56 -9.10
C ILE A 400 -18.25 -18.02 -9.49
N ARG A 401 -17.19 -18.69 -8.99
CA ARG A 401 -16.97 -20.13 -9.22
C ARG A 401 -18.17 -20.97 -8.80
N ASP A 402 -18.74 -20.69 -7.63
CA ASP A 402 -19.87 -21.46 -7.10
C ASP A 402 -21.16 -21.22 -7.90
N LEU A 403 -21.35 -20.00 -8.44
CA LEU A 403 -22.48 -19.64 -9.31
C LEU A 403 -22.37 -20.28 -10.70
N GLU A 404 -21.18 -20.28 -11.28
CA GLU A 404 -20.93 -20.82 -12.63
C GLU A 404 -20.69 -22.34 -12.62
N GLY A 405 -20.40 -22.93 -11.46
CA GLY A 405 -20.12 -24.35 -11.31
C GLY A 405 -18.78 -24.79 -11.90
N THR A 406 -17.85 -23.86 -12.19
CA THR A 406 -16.54 -24.14 -12.78
C THR A 406 -15.42 -23.31 -12.15
N SER A 407 -14.24 -23.91 -12.02
CA SER A 407 -13.01 -23.21 -11.63
C SER A 407 -12.30 -22.52 -12.80
N ASP A 408 -12.67 -22.83 -14.03
CA ASP A 408 -12.14 -22.19 -15.23
C ASP A 408 -12.93 -20.91 -15.55
N LEU A 409 -12.56 -19.82 -14.88
CA LEU A 409 -13.22 -18.52 -15.02
C LEU A 409 -12.52 -17.69 -16.10
N THR A 410 -12.98 -17.82 -17.34
CA THR A 410 -12.51 -17.04 -18.49
C THR A 410 -12.91 -15.57 -18.38
N GLU A 411 -12.26 -14.70 -19.16
CA GLU A 411 -12.59 -13.27 -19.19
C GLU A 411 -14.05 -13.02 -19.60
N GLU A 412 -14.59 -13.84 -20.50
CA GLU A 412 -15.99 -13.78 -20.95
C GLU A 412 -16.97 -14.06 -19.81
N ILE A 413 -16.64 -15.02 -18.93
CA ILE A 413 -17.42 -15.33 -17.73
C ILE A 413 -17.31 -14.21 -16.70
N LEU A 414 -16.11 -13.63 -16.52
CA LEU A 414 -15.87 -12.62 -15.48
C LEU A 414 -16.49 -11.26 -15.82
N LYS A 415 -16.51 -10.87 -17.09
CA LYS A 415 -16.92 -9.54 -17.53
C LYS A 415 -18.31 -9.10 -17.01
N PRO A 416 -19.37 -9.92 -17.09
CA PRO A 416 -20.66 -9.56 -16.48
C PRO A 416 -20.58 -9.29 -14.98
N TYR A 417 -19.70 -9.95 -14.23
CA TYR A 417 -19.53 -9.73 -12.78
C TYR A 417 -18.73 -8.45 -12.44
N THR A 418 -18.21 -7.75 -13.45
CA THR A 418 -17.58 -6.42 -13.29
C THR A 418 -18.52 -5.27 -13.66
N ASP A 419 -19.66 -5.58 -14.31
CA ASP A 419 -20.68 -4.61 -14.70
C ASP A 419 -21.75 -4.50 -13.60
N PRO A 420 -21.83 -3.36 -12.88
CA PRO A 420 -22.79 -3.19 -11.78
C PRO A 420 -24.27 -3.25 -12.21
N ASP A 421 -24.57 -3.12 -13.50
CA ASP A 421 -25.94 -3.14 -14.01
C ASP A 421 -26.39 -4.53 -14.48
N SER A 422 -25.46 -5.48 -14.59
CA SER A 422 -25.73 -6.85 -15.03
C SER A 422 -26.54 -7.67 -14.02
N VAL A 423 -27.20 -8.73 -14.50
CA VAL A 423 -27.95 -9.67 -13.66
C VAL A 423 -26.99 -10.51 -12.82
N GLN A 424 -25.87 -10.93 -13.40
CA GLN A 424 -24.82 -11.74 -12.77
C GLN A 424 -24.20 -11.01 -11.58
N TYR A 425 -23.89 -9.72 -11.75
CA TYR A 425 -23.35 -8.88 -10.68
C TYR A 425 -24.32 -8.79 -9.49
N LYS A 426 -25.59 -8.49 -9.76
CA LYS A 426 -26.63 -8.41 -8.72
C LYS A 426 -26.77 -9.75 -8.00
N LYS A 427 -26.79 -10.86 -8.74
CA LYS A 427 -26.88 -12.20 -8.18
C LYS A 427 -25.67 -12.56 -7.30
N MET A 428 -24.47 -12.19 -7.74
CA MET A 428 -23.25 -12.34 -6.95
C MET A 428 -23.34 -11.58 -5.63
N LEU A 429 -23.81 -10.33 -5.64
CA LEU A 429 -23.95 -9.55 -4.40
C LEU A 429 -24.98 -10.15 -3.43
N GLU A 430 -26.09 -10.69 -3.93
CA GLU A 430 -27.07 -11.41 -3.10
C GLU A 430 -26.43 -12.61 -2.40
N VAL A 431 -25.70 -13.45 -3.14
CA VAL A 431 -25.03 -14.63 -2.56
C VAL A 431 -23.93 -14.22 -1.59
N MET A 432 -23.15 -13.18 -1.91
CA MET A 432 -22.16 -12.63 -1.00
C MET A 432 -22.80 -12.14 0.31
N ALA A 433 -23.93 -11.42 0.24
CA ALA A 433 -24.64 -10.93 1.41
C ALA A 433 -25.14 -12.09 2.29
N GLN A 434 -25.72 -13.13 1.67
CA GLN A 434 -26.19 -14.34 2.37
C GLN A 434 -25.03 -15.06 3.08
N HIS A 435 -23.92 -15.28 2.39
CA HIS A 435 -22.73 -15.93 2.96
C HIS A 435 -22.14 -15.16 4.15
N LEU A 436 -22.27 -13.84 4.16
CA LEU A 436 -21.77 -12.95 5.20
C LEU A 436 -22.80 -12.69 6.32
N GLY A 437 -24.08 -13.06 6.14
CA GLY A 437 -25.15 -12.82 7.11
C GLY A 437 -25.65 -11.35 7.16
N LEU A 438 -25.50 -10.62 6.06
CA LEU A 438 -25.86 -9.21 5.93
C LEU A 438 -27.30 -9.04 5.43
N ASP A 439 -27.99 -8.00 5.90
CA ASP A 439 -29.33 -7.64 5.39
C ASP A 439 -29.26 -6.99 4.00
N SER A 440 -28.16 -6.30 3.70
CA SER A 440 -27.87 -5.84 2.34
C SER A 440 -26.38 -5.60 2.15
N LEU A 441 -25.90 -5.79 0.93
CA LEU A 441 -24.53 -5.53 0.51
C LEU A 441 -24.55 -4.71 -0.79
N LYS A 442 -23.79 -3.62 -0.83
CA LYS A 442 -23.50 -2.89 -2.07
C LYS A 442 -22.03 -2.53 -2.12
N PHE A 443 -21.48 -2.46 -3.33
CA PHE A 443 -20.14 -1.97 -3.62
C PHE A 443 -20.26 -0.64 -4.37
N GLN A 444 -19.28 0.23 -4.19
CA GLN A 444 -19.15 1.45 -4.98
C GLN A 444 -18.91 1.10 -6.45
N ARG A 445 -19.54 1.86 -7.36
CA ARG A 445 -19.30 1.69 -8.80
C ARG A 445 -17.90 2.22 -9.17
N LEU A 446 -17.32 1.67 -10.23
CA LEU A 446 -15.96 2.03 -10.65
C LEU A 446 -15.89 3.46 -11.20
N ASP A 447 -16.88 3.89 -11.96
CA ASP A 447 -17.02 5.26 -12.48
C ASP A 447 -17.12 6.29 -11.33
N ASP A 448 -17.91 5.98 -10.31
CA ASP A 448 -17.99 6.81 -9.10
C ASP A 448 -16.67 6.87 -8.33
N LEU A 449 -15.94 5.74 -8.24
CA LEU A 449 -14.63 5.71 -7.60
C LEU A 449 -13.60 6.56 -8.35
N VAL A 450 -13.54 6.43 -9.68
CA VAL A 450 -12.66 7.25 -10.53
C VAL A 450 -12.98 8.74 -10.33
N LYS A 451 -14.28 9.10 -10.37
CA LYS A 451 -14.73 10.48 -10.13
C LYS A 451 -14.41 10.98 -8.72
N ALA A 452 -14.54 10.12 -7.70
CA ALA A 452 -14.24 10.46 -6.33
C ALA A 452 -12.72 10.64 -6.09
N ILE A 453 -11.87 9.89 -6.78
CA ILE A 453 -10.43 10.13 -6.76
C ILE A 453 -10.12 11.45 -7.47
N GLY A 454 -10.71 11.68 -8.65
CA GLY A 454 -10.53 12.92 -9.42
C GLY A 454 -9.37 12.87 -10.42
N ILE A 455 -8.86 11.67 -10.71
CA ILE A 455 -7.85 11.42 -11.76
C ILE A 455 -8.56 10.70 -12.92
N PRO A 456 -8.23 11.02 -14.19
CA PRO A 456 -8.75 10.28 -15.35
C PRO A 456 -8.53 8.76 -15.22
N LYS A 457 -9.47 7.96 -15.72
CA LYS A 457 -9.42 6.50 -15.57
C LYS A 457 -8.15 5.91 -16.18
N GLU A 458 -7.73 6.43 -17.33
CA GLU A 458 -6.53 6.02 -18.05
C GLU A 458 -5.25 6.21 -17.23
N ASP A 459 -5.25 7.15 -16.28
CA ASP A 459 -4.14 7.47 -15.39
C ASP A 459 -4.21 6.71 -14.04
N LEU A 460 -5.25 5.89 -13.85
CA LEU A 460 -5.47 5.08 -12.66
C LEU A 460 -5.28 3.59 -12.96
N CYS A 461 -4.65 2.88 -12.02
CA CYS A 461 -4.70 1.42 -12.00
C CYS A 461 -6.06 0.96 -11.47
N THR A 462 -6.86 0.33 -12.31
CA THR A 462 -8.14 -0.30 -11.94
C THR A 462 -8.13 -1.82 -12.08
N HIS A 463 -6.96 -2.40 -12.41
CA HIS A 463 -6.75 -3.83 -12.68
C HIS A 463 -7.54 -4.79 -11.80
N CYS A 464 -7.52 -4.60 -10.48
CA CYS A 464 -8.16 -5.52 -9.53
C CYS A 464 -9.69 -5.62 -9.72
N TRP A 465 -10.28 -4.67 -10.41
CA TRP A 465 -11.72 -4.57 -10.66
C TRP A 465 -12.10 -4.88 -12.10
N ASP A 466 -11.32 -4.44 -13.09
CA ASP A 466 -11.70 -4.51 -14.51
C ASP A 466 -10.60 -4.99 -15.47
N ASN A 467 -9.45 -5.42 -14.94
CA ASN A 467 -8.33 -5.93 -15.73
C ASN A 467 -7.79 -4.98 -16.82
N SER A 468 -8.05 -3.66 -16.75
CA SER A 468 -7.75 -2.73 -17.85
C SER A 468 -6.35 -2.09 -17.81
N SER A 469 -5.48 -2.55 -16.92
CA SER A 469 -4.17 -1.92 -16.66
C SER A 469 -3.05 -2.43 -17.59
N TYR A 470 -2.10 -1.55 -17.93
CA TYR A 470 -0.88 -1.89 -18.66
C TYR A 470 0.03 -2.84 -17.89
N LEU A 471 0.55 -3.86 -18.58
CA LEU A 471 1.52 -4.81 -18.03
C LEU A 471 2.97 -4.32 -18.15
#